data_AF-A0A2S4ZC66-F1
#
_entry.id   AF-A0A2S4ZC66-F1
#
_cell.length_a   1.000
_cell.length_b   1.000
_cell.length_c   1.000
_cell.angle_alpha   90.00
_cell.angle_beta   90.00
_cell.angle_gamma   90.00
#
_symmetry.space_group_name_H-M   'P 1'
#
loop_
_entity.id
_entity.type
_entity.pdbx_description
1 polymer ?
#
loop_
_entity_poly.entity_id
_entity_poly.type
_entity_poly.pdbx_seq_one_letter_code
_entity_poly.pdbx_strand_id
1 'polypeptide(L)'
;MSDLFVLDLWRPVHRAPGRFIRAAMRWHFGSVIGSASWLKRAPALPFDPLTDVKGVEDLRLVPDHVDELRQVPVGDLAPRRLRGHRIAGGCDSGGTTGAPERLPAYGEWLEHVVSWIAGALERGGVLVEQAAGILRTQQVEVLVATPPLLERMVCDDALLELLQRQVKGVVWGGAHLDADSRELLRNDILAGTR
;
A
#
# COMPACT_ATOMS: atom_id res chain seq x y z
N MET A 1 -9.45 30.03 -4.13
CA MET A 1 -8.63 29.32 -5.14
C MET A 1 -8.31 27.97 -4.52
N SER A 2 -9.00 26.93 -4.97
CA SER A 2 -9.30 25.72 -4.20
C SER A 2 -8.07 25.02 -3.61
N ASP A 3 -8.17 24.66 -2.32
CA ASP A 3 -7.27 23.80 -1.55
C ASP A 3 -7.27 22.37 -2.09
N LEU A 4 -6.87 22.20 -3.35
CA LEU A 4 -6.79 20.87 -3.97
C LEU A 4 -5.60 20.14 -3.35
N PHE A 5 -5.86 19.32 -2.35
CA PHE A 5 -4.93 18.31 -1.88
C PHE A 5 -4.78 17.29 -3.01
N VAL A 6 -3.57 16.82 -3.29
CA VAL A 6 -3.38 15.79 -4.33
C VAL A 6 -4.22 14.54 -4.04
N LEU A 7 -4.58 14.28 -2.77
CA LEU A 7 -5.49 13.19 -2.40
C LEU A 7 -6.97 13.48 -2.66
N ASP A 8 -7.40 14.74 -2.86
CA ASP A 8 -8.77 15.02 -3.35
C ASP A 8 -8.97 14.46 -4.77
N LEU A 9 -7.86 14.29 -5.49
CA LEU A 9 -7.83 13.64 -6.79
C LEU A 9 -7.76 12.11 -6.69
N TRP A 10 -7.55 11.53 -5.50
CA TRP A 10 -7.45 10.07 -5.26
C TRP A 10 -8.76 9.35 -5.57
N ARG A 11 -9.90 9.88 -5.09
CA ARG A 11 -11.23 9.28 -5.30
C ARG A 11 -11.59 9.08 -6.79
N PRO A 12 -11.25 10.00 -7.71
CA PRO A 12 -11.46 9.80 -9.15
C PRO A 12 -10.25 9.22 -9.94
N VAL A 13 -9.15 8.75 -9.34
CA VAL A 13 -7.93 8.33 -10.09
C VAL A 13 -8.24 7.33 -11.21
N HIS A 14 -9.14 6.38 -10.97
CA HIS A 14 -9.53 5.38 -11.97
C HIS A 14 -10.10 5.98 -13.26
N ARG A 15 -10.62 7.22 -13.24
CA ARG A 15 -11.26 7.86 -14.40
C ARG A 15 -10.32 8.75 -15.21
N ALA A 16 -9.20 9.21 -14.64
CA ALA A 16 -8.27 10.12 -15.33
C ALA A 16 -6.85 10.06 -14.74
N PRO A 17 -6.14 8.92 -14.85
CA PRO A 17 -4.83 8.72 -14.22
C PRO A 17 -3.81 9.78 -14.64
N GLY A 18 -3.75 10.16 -15.93
CA GLY A 18 -2.83 11.21 -16.38
C GLY A 18 -3.07 12.60 -15.78
N ARG A 19 -4.33 12.94 -15.45
CA ARG A 19 -4.63 14.22 -14.75
C ARG A 19 -4.09 14.20 -13.32
N PHE A 20 -4.25 13.06 -12.63
CA PHE A 20 -3.68 12.85 -11.31
C PHE A 20 -2.14 12.93 -11.34
N ILE A 21 -1.51 12.18 -12.26
CA ILE A 21 -0.04 12.16 -12.40
C ILE A 21 0.53 13.56 -12.64
N ARG A 22 -0.04 14.34 -13.57
CA ARG A 22 0.42 15.71 -13.81
C ARG A 22 0.22 16.64 -12.61
N ALA A 23 -0.84 16.45 -11.84
CA ALA A 23 -1.05 17.20 -10.60
C ALA A 23 -0.02 16.83 -9.54
N ALA A 24 0.29 15.54 -9.37
CA ALA A 24 1.32 15.04 -8.47
C ALA A 24 2.72 15.54 -8.85
N MET A 25 3.08 15.53 -10.13
CA MET A 25 4.36 16.07 -10.61
C MET A 25 4.50 17.56 -10.28
N ARG A 26 3.48 18.38 -10.55
CA ARG A 26 3.48 19.80 -10.15
C ARG A 26 3.57 19.98 -8.64
N TRP A 27 2.95 19.08 -7.88
CA TRP A 27 2.98 19.13 -6.42
C TRP A 27 4.39 18.88 -5.88
N HIS A 28 5.13 17.92 -6.42
CA HIS A 28 6.48 17.56 -5.95
C HIS A 28 7.60 18.42 -6.53
N PHE A 29 7.49 18.84 -7.80
CA PHE A 29 8.53 19.58 -8.52
C PHE A 29 8.25 21.09 -8.67
N GLY A 30 7.09 21.57 -8.20
CA GLY A 30 6.81 23.01 -8.18
C GLY A 30 7.77 23.75 -7.25
N SER A 31 8.48 24.77 -7.75
CA SER A 31 9.53 25.49 -7.00
C SER A 31 9.07 26.08 -5.65
N VAL A 32 7.80 26.46 -5.55
CA VAL A 32 7.19 27.05 -4.35
C VAL A 32 6.65 25.99 -3.38
N ILE A 33 6.05 24.91 -3.90
CA ILE A 33 5.22 23.96 -3.14
C ILE A 33 5.85 22.57 -2.98
N GLY A 34 6.92 22.30 -3.73
CA GLY A 34 7.56 21.00 -3.92
C GLY A 34 8.30 20.43 -2.72
N SER A 35 8.68 19.17 -2.84
CA SER A 35 9.51 18.48 -1.85
C SER A 35 10.96 18.94 -1.97
N ALA A 36 11.62 19.24 -0.86
CA ALA A 36 13.00 19.72 -0.89
C ALA A 36 13.95 18.68 -1.54
N SER A 37 13.72 17.41 -1.26
CA SER A 37 14.44 16.27 -1.88
C SER A 37 14.30 16.25 -3.41
N TRP A 38 13.07 16.33 -3.93
CA TRP A 38 12.82 16.34 -5.38
C TRP A 38 13.37 17.60 -6.05
N LEU A 39 13.24 18.78 -5.44
CA LEU A 39 13.76 20.03 -5.99
C LEU A 39 15.30 20.04 -6.06
N LYS A 40 15.99 19.41 -5.10
CA LYS A 40 17.45 19.22 -5.15
C LYS A 40 17.87 18.31 -6.30
N ARG A 41 17.05 17.31 -6.64
CA ARG A 41 17.32 16.31 -7.69
C ARG A 41 16.94 16.76 -9.10
N ALA A 42 15.93 17.62 -9.22
CA ALA A 42 15.37 18.02 -10.51
C ALA A 42 16.41 18.44 -11.56
N PRO A 43 17.49 19.20 -11.23
CA PRO A 43 18.49 19.60 -12.22
C PRO A 43 19.34 18.45 -12.78
N ALA A 44 19.39 17.30 -12.10
CA ALA A 44 20.17 16.14 -12.49
C ALA A 44 19.35 15.09 -13.27
N LEU A 45 18.04 15.31 -13.43
CA LEU A 45 17.19 14.39 -14.18
C LEU A 45 17.43 14.57 -15.69
N PRO A 46 17.45 13.47 -16.48
CA PRO A 46 17.61 13.55 -17.94
C PRO A 46 16.31 13.95 -18.66
N PHE A 47 15.26 14.33 -17.92
CA PHE A 47 13.94 14.71 -18.42
C PHE A 47 13.35 15.82 -17.53
N ASP A 48 12.39 16.57 -18.05
CA ASP A 48 11.62 17.54 -17.27
C ASP A 48 10.36 16.88 -16.69
N PRO A 49 10.27 16.69 -15.36
CA PRO A 49 9.12 16.04 -14.73
C PRO A 49 7.81 16.81 -14.87
N LEU A 50 7.84 18.12 -15.16
CA LEU A 50 6.64 18.94 -15.33
C LEU A 50 6.06 18.85 -16.74
N THR A 51 6.87 18.52 -17.76
CA THR A 51 6.44 18.47 -19.16
C THR A 51 6.44 17.07 -19.76
N ASP A 52 7.38 16.23 -19.35
CA ASP A 52 7.64 14.93 -19.99
C ASP A 52 6.83 13.79 -19.34
N VAL A 53 6.36 13.98 -18.10
CA VAL A 53 5.54 13.00 -17.39
C VAL A 53 4.06 13.36 -17.47
N LYS A 54 3.33 12.66 -18.35
CA LYS A 54 1.92 12.94 -18.65
C LYS A 54 0.97 11.85 -18.16
N GLY A 55 1.46 10.62 -18.01
CA GLY A 55 0.69 9.44 -17.62
C GLY A 55 1.48 8.48 -16.72
N VAL A 56 0.85 7.34 -16.39
CA VAL A 56 1.46 6.30 -15.54
C VAL A 56 2.67 5.68 -16.23
N GLU A 57 2.58 5.52 -17.55
CA GLU A 57 3.59 4.91 -18.41
C GLU A 57 4.89 5.73 -18.42
N ASP A 58 4.79 7.05 -18.27
CA ASP A 58 5.94 7.96 -18.25
C ASP A 58 6.69 7.91 -16.91
N LEU A 59 6.11 7.33 -15.85
CA LEU A 59 6.79 7.16 -14.57
C LEU A 59 8.02 6.26 -14.67
N ARG A 60 8.15 5.46 -15.73
CA ARG A 60 9.38 4.70 -16.04
C ARG A 60 10.61 5.58 -16.28
N LEU A 61 10.42 6.88 -16.53
CA LEU A 61 11.51 7.85 -16.65
C LEU A 61 12.10 8.21 -15.28
N VAL A 62 11.30 8.09 -14.21
CA VAL A 62 11.73 8.39 -12.84
C VAL A 62 12.65 7.26 -12.37
N PRO A 63 13.92 7.56 -12.01
CA PRO A 63 14.83 6.52 -11.55
C PRO A 63 14.36 5.92 -10.22
N ASP A 64 14.78 4.68 -9.95
CA ASP A 64 14.64 4.10 -8.63
C ASP A 64 15.62 4.79 -7.66
N HIS A 65 15.08 5.29 -6.55
CA HIS A 65 15.82 6.03 -5.53
C HIS A 65 15.60 5.47 -4.12
N VAL A 66 15.07 4.25 -4.01
CA VAL A 66 14.66 3.64 -2.74
C VAL A 66 15.82 3.61 -1.73
N ASP A 67 17.03 3.24 -2.15
CA ASP A 67 18.21 3.20 -1.26
C ASP A 67 18.58 4.58 -0.70
N GLU A 68 18.41 5.64 -1.48
CA GLU A 68 18.71 7.01 -1.04
C GLU A 68 17.73 7.49 0.05
N LEU A 69 16.50 6.98 0.07
CA LEU A 69 15.46 7.38 1.04
C LEU A 69 15.88 7.10 2.49
N ARG A 70 16.81 6.15 2.70
CA ARG A 70 17.40 5.84 4.02
C ARG A 70 18.21 7.00 4.59
N GLN A 71 18.73 7.87 3.73
CA GLN A 71 19.63 8.96 4.09
C GLN A 71 18.98 10.34 3.99
N VAL A 72 17.81 10.45 3.37
CA VAL A 72 17.10 11.73 3.24
C VAL A 72 16.35 12.03 4.55
N PRO A 73 16.51 13.25 5.12
CA PRO A 73 15.69 13.67 6.25
C PRO A 73 14.20 13.58 5.91
N VAL A 74 13.39 12.96 6.77
CA VAL A 74 11.95 12.77 6.56
C VAL A 74 11.22 14.09 6.21
N GLY A 75 11.64 15.19 6.83
CA GLY A 75 11.10 16.53 6.56
C GLY A 75 11.43 17.09 5.16
N ASP A 76 12.44 16.55 4.47
CA ASP A 76 12.80 16.92 3.10
C ASP A 76 12.02 16.11 2.05
N LEU A 77 11.41 14.99 2.44
CA LEU A 77 10.51 14.18 1.59
C LEU A 77 9.13 14.85 1.45
N ALA A 78 8.71 15.52 2.51
CA ALA A 78 7.50 16.32 2.58
C ALA A 78 7.51 17.48 1.55
N PRO A 79 6.47 17.62 0.70
CA PRO A 79 6.23 18.85 -0.05
C PRO A 79 6.12 20.04 0.91
N ARG A 80 6.74 21.18 0.56
CA ARG A 80 6.69 22.41 1.37
C ARG A 80 5.28 22.89 1.64
N ARG A 81 4.34 22.59 0.73
CA ARG A 81 2.92 22.90 0.90
C ARG A 81 2.26 22.16 2.07
N LEU A 82 2.87 21.08 2.55
CA LEU A 82 2.39 20.34 3.73
C LEU A 82 3.04 20.82 5.04
N ARG A 83 3.83 21.89 5.01
CA ARG A 83 4.36 22.51 6.24
C ARG A 83 3.21 23.02 7.09
N GLY A 84 3.15 22.58 8.35
CA GLY A 84 2.10 22.95 9.30
C GLY A 84 0.95 21.95 9.38
N HIS A 85 0.84 20.99 8.44
CA HIS A 85 -0.09 19.87 8.60
C HIS A 85 0.41 18.90 9.68
N ARG A 86 -0.53 18.26 10.38
CA ARG A 86 -0.21 17.29 11.44
C ARG A 86 0.42 16.04 10.82
N ILE A 87 1.70 15.80 11.15
CA ILE A 87 2.34 14.51 10.93
C ILE A 87 1.81 13.56 12.00
N ALA A 88 1.17 12.48 11.56
CA ALA A 88 0.55 11.49 12.43
C ALA A 88 1.46 10.29 12.71
N GLY A 89 2.56 10.14 11.97
CA GLY A 89 3.60 9.14 12.23
C GLY A 89 4.67 9.08 11.13
N GLY A 90 5.63 8.17 11.29
CA GLY A 90 6.54 7.73 10.22
C GLY A 90 6.23 6.28 9.85
N CYS A 91 6.19 5.97 8.55
CA CYS A 91 6.14 4.58 8.08
C CYS A 91 7.57 4.13 7.79
N ASP A 92 7.97 3.02 8.41
CA ASP A 92 9.25 2.37 8.16
C ASP A 92 9.03 1.25 7.14
N SER A 93 9.73 1.27 5.99
CA SER A 93 9.80 0.09 5.12
C SER A 93 10.69 -0.96 5.79
N GLY A 94 10.35 -2.25 5.64
CA GLY A 94 10.99 -3.36 6.34
C GLY A 94 12.51 -3.39 6.17
N GLY A 95 13.23 -2.96 7.21
CA GLY A 95 14.69 -3.08 7.33
C GLY A 95 15.05 -4.25 8.22
N THR A 96 15.00 -5.48 7.70
CA THR A 96 15.46 -6.66 8.47
C THR A 96 16.98 -6.81 8.47
N THR A 97 17.71 -6.04 7.63
CA THR A 97 19.19 -6.11 7.54
C THR A 97 19.88 -4.75 7.36
N GLY A 98 19.14 -3.63 7.37
CA GLY A 98 19.68 -2.28 7.17
C GLY A 98 18.78 -1.17 7.75
N ALA A 99 19.27 0.08 7.76
CA ALA A 99 18.52 1.21 8.32
C ALA A 99 17.18 1.42 7.58
N PRO A 100 16.05 1.53 8.28
CA PRO A 100 14.73 1.60 7.66
C PRO A 100 14.54 2.89 6.84
N GLU A 101 13.81 2.80 5.73
CA GLU A 101 13.38 3.98 4.98
C GLU A 101 12.19 4.60 5.69
N ARG A 102 12.29 5.90 6.02
CA ARG A 102 11.26 6.59 6.78
C ARG A 102 10.46 7.53 5.88
N LEU A 103 9.16 7.31 5.79
CA LEU A 103 8.23 8.17 5.05
C LEU A 103 7.32 8.94 6.01
N PRO A 104 7.09 10.26 5.81
CA PRO A 104 6.15 11.01 6.63
C PRO A 104 4.71 10.59 6.33
N ALA A 105 3.97 10.17 7.35
CA ALA A 105 2.53 9.91 7.26
C ALA A 105 1.74 11.09 7.82
N TYR A 106 0.96 11.76 6.96
CA TYR A 106 0.08 12.86 7.36
C TYR A 106 -1.24 12.33 7.89
N GLY A 107 -1.86 13.02 8.86
CA GLY A 107 -3.15 12.61 9.42
C GLY A 107 -4.23 12.41 8.36
N GLU A 108 -4.36 13.38 7.45
CA GLU A 108 -5.29 13.30 6.31
C GLU A 108 -4.99 12.11 5.38
N TRP A 109 -3.72 11.78 5.17
CA TRP A 109 -3.34 10.60 4.38
C TRP A 109 -3.69 9.30 5.11
N LEU A 110 -3.41 9.22 6.42
CA LEU A 110 -3.78 8.06 7.24
C LEU A 110 -5.29 7.85 7.28
N GLU A 111 -6.10 8.91 7.41
CA GLU A 111 -7.56 8.79 7.36
C GLU A 111 -8.03 8.22 6.01
N HIS A 112 -7.44 8.66 4.90
CA HIS A 112 -7.72 8.09 3.59
C HIS A 112 -7.29 6.62 3.47
N VAL A 113 -6.10 6.27 3.97
CA VAL A 113 -5.61 4.89 3.98
C VAL A 113 -6.48 4.00 4.87
N VAL A 114 -6.85 4.46 6.06
CA VAL A 114 -7.75 3.76 6.99
C VAL A 114 -9.12 3.59 6.34
N SER A 115 -9.67 4.60 5.68
CA SER A 115 -10.94 4.48 4.95
C SER A 115 -10.83 3.47 3.79
N TRP A 116 -9.71 3.44 3.07
CA TRP A 116 -9.47 2.46 2.02
C TRP A 116 -9.31 1.04 2.56
N ILE A 117 -8.56 0.87 3.65
CA ILE A 117 -8.40 -0.41 4.37
C ILE A 117 -9.75 -0.86 4.92
N ALA A 118 -10.50 0.02 5.59
CA ALA A 118 -11.84 -0.28 6.09
C ALA A 118 -12.78 -0.70 4.96
N GLY A 119 -12.77 -0.01 3.82
CA GLY A 119 -13.51 -0.43 2.64
C GLY A 119 -13.00 -1.75 2.03
N ALA A 120 -11.70 -2.03 2.11
CA ALA A 120 -11.12 -3.32 1.69
C ALA A 120 -11.52 -4.46 2.65
N LEU A 121 -11.63 -4.15 3.94
CA LEU A 121 -12.13 -5.03 4.97
C LEU A 121 -13.64 -5.25 4.82
N GLU A 122 -14.44 -4.25 4.49
CA GLU A 122 -15.86 -4.42 4.12
C GLU A 122 -16.00 -5.32 2.89
N ARG A 123 -15.21 -5.06 1.84
CA ARG A 123 -15.08 -5.97 0.68
C ARG A 123 -14.56 -7.35 1.08
N GLY A 124 -13.83 -7.47 2.18
CA GLY A 124 -13.40 -8.74 2.76
C GLY A 124 -14.56 -9.68 3.04
N GLY A 125 -15.74 -9.19 3.40
CA GLY A 125 -16.94 -10.04 3.51
C GLY A 125 -17.35 -10.63 2.16
N VAL A 126 -17.35 -9.81 1.10
CA VAL A 126 -17.62 -10.26 -0.29
C VAL A 126 -16.54 -11.24 -0.76
N LEU A 127 -15.27 -11.01 -0.43
CA LEU A 127 -14.16 -11.91 -0.79
C LEU A 127 -14.26 -13.25 -0.06
N VAL A 128 -14.69 -13.27 1.21
CA VAL A 128 -14.95 -14.49 1.98
C VAL A 128 -16.08 -15.30 1.32
N GLU A 129 -17.19 -14.65 0.95
CA GLU A 129 -18.30 -15.32 0.25
C GLU A 129 -17.88 -15.88 -1.11
N GLN A 130 -17.07 -15.13 -1.88
CA GLN A 130 -16.52 -15.58 -3.15
C GLN A 130 -15.57 -16.78 -2.98
N ALA A 131 -14.67 -16.71 -2.01
CA ALA A 131 -13.78 -17.82 -1.68
C ALA A 131 -14.57 -19.05 -1.23
N ALA A 132 -15.64 -18.86 -0.44
CA ALA A 132 -16.54 -19.94 -0.03
C ALA A 132 -17.23 -20.60 -1.22
N GLY A 133 -17.69 -19.82 -2.20
CA GLY A 133 -18.28 -20.36 -3.43
C GLY A 133 -17.33 -21.31 -4.18
N ILE A 134 -16.06 -20.92 -4.30
CA ILE A 134 -15.02 -21.75 -4.95
C ILE A 134 -14.71 -22.98 -4.09
N LEU A 135 -14.41 -22.81 -2.80
CA LEU A 135 -14.05 -23.90 -1.89
C LEU A 135 -15.15 -24.94 -1.70
N ARG A 136 -16.42 -24.57 -1.90
CA ARG A 136 -17.56 -25.50 -1.85
C ARG A 136 -17.72 -26.33 -3.12
N THR A 137 -17.29 -25.80 -4.26
CA THR A 137 -17.60 -26.39 -5.58
C THR A 137 -16.38 -26.99 -6.28
N GLN A 138 -15.19 -26.57 -5.91
CA GLN A 138 -13.91 -26.97 -6.50
C GLN A 138 -13.01 -27.57 -5.43
N GLN A 139 -12.17 -28.52 -5.84
CA GLN A 139 -11.08 -29.00 -4.98
C GLN A 139 -9.89 -28.06 -5.08
N VAL A 140 -9.57 -27.38 -3.98
CA VAL A 140 -8.48 -26.37 -3.93
C VAL A 140 -7.38 -26.83 -2.97
N GLU A 141 -6.23 -27.21 -3.51
CA GLU A 141 -5.11 -27.70 -2.70
C GLU A 141 -4.16 -26.60 -2.22
N VAL A 142 -4.07 -25.46 -2.92
CA VAL A 142 -3.23 -24.33 -2.52
C VAL A 142 -4.06 -23.05 -2.46
N LEU A 143 -4.03 -22.37 -1.32
CA LEU A 143 -4.70 -21.10 -1.11
C LEU A 143 -3.67 -19.97 -1.02
N VAL A 144 -3.84 -18.94 -1.86
CA VAL A 144 -3.08 -17.69 -1.75
C VAL A 144 -3.99 -16.61 -1.18
N ALA A 145 -3.70 -16.09 0.02
CA ALA A 145 -4.56 -15.13 0.70
C ALA A 145 -3.76 -14.12 1.54
N THR A 146 -4.33 -12.95 1.80
CA THR A 146 -3.76 -12.00 2.77
C THR A 146 -4.14 -12.44 4.19
N PRO A 147 -3.31 -12.15 5.22
CA PRO A 147 -3.61 -12.54 6.60
C PRO A 147 -5.00 -12.11 7.10
N PRO A 148 -5.48 -10.87 6.86
CA PRO A 148 -6.83 -10.47 7.30
C PRO A 148 -7.97 -11.22 6.61
N LEU A 149 -7.74 -11.70 5.38
CA LEU A 149 -8.73 -12.54 4.68
C LEU A 149 -8.75 -13.94 5.28
N LEU A 150 -7.58 -14.51 5.56
CA LEU A 150 -7.45 -15.84 6.18
C LEU A 150 -8.07 -15.86 7.58
N GLU A 151 -7.78 -14.86 8.42
CA GLU A 151 -8.37 -14.70 9.76
C GLU A 151 -9.91 -14.73 9.71
N ARG A 152 -10.50 -14.07 8.73
CA ARG A 152 -11.96 -14.07 8.56
C ARG A 152 -12.52 -15.39 8.07
N MET A 153 -11.80 -16.08 7.18
CA MET A 153 -12.20 -17.40 6.70
C MET A 153 -12.14 -18.44 7.83
N VAL A 154 -11.17 -18.35 8.74
CA VAL A 154 -11.07 -19.29 9.87
C VAL A 154 -12.07 -18.98 11.00
N CYS A 155 -12.62 -17.77 11.06
CA CYS A 155 -13.73 -17.42 11.97
C CYS A 155 -15.10 -17.94 11.50
N ASP A 156 -15.22 -18.47 10.28
CA ASP A 156 -16.42 -19.14 9.78
C ASP A 156 -16.19 -20.65 9.84
N ASP A 157 -16.91 -21.33 10.74
CA ASP A 157 -16.73 -22.78 11.00
C ASP A 157 -16.86 -23.62 9.73
N ALA A 158 -17.82 -23.28 8.85
CA ALA A 158 -18.04 -24.04 7.62
C ALA A 158 -16.89 -23.84 6.62
N LEU A 159 -16.30 -22.66 6.57
CA LEU A 159 -15.10 -22.41 5.76
C LEU A 159 -13.86 -23.04 6.36
N LEU A 160 -13.69 -23.00 7.68
CA LEU A 160 -12.60 -23.65 8.38
C LEU A 160 -12.57 -25.16 8.09
N GLU A 161 -13.72 -25.83 8.16
CA GLU A 161 -13.86 -27.24 7.79
C GLU A 161 -13.44 -27.49 6.33
N LEU A 162 -13.87 -26.62 5.41
CA LEU A 162 -13.49 -26.72 3.99
C LEU A 162 -11.98 -26.56 3.81
N LEU A 163 -11.36 -25.59 4.48
CA LEU A 163 -9.92 -25.33 4.43
C LEU A 163 -9.15 -26.54 4.95
N GLN A 164 -9.46 -27.01 6.17
CA GLN A 164 -8.78 -28.15 6.80
C GLN A 164 -8.94 -29.44 5.99
N ARG A 165 -10.07 -29.63 5.30
CA ARG A 165 -10.33 -30.82 4.50
C ARG A 165 -9.44 -30.88 3.25
N GLN A 166 -9.40 -29.81 2.47
CA GLN A 166 -8.88 -29.87 1.10
C GLN A 166 -7.62 -29.06 0.85
N VAL A 167 -7.39 -27.97 1.58
CA VAL A 167 -6.20 -27.14 1.39
C VAL A 167 -5.01 -27.88 1.99
N LYS A 168 -3.94 -27.98 1.20
CA LYS A 168 -2.68 -28.63 1.56
C LYS A 168 -1.54 -27.65 1.73
N GLY A 169 -1.67 -26.42 1.22
CA GLY A 169 -0.73 -25.34 1.51
C GLY A 169 -1.35 -23.95 1.43
N VAL A 170 -0.85 -23.05 2.27
CA VAL A 170 -1.27 -21.63 2.30
C VAL A 170 -0.06 -20.76 2.02
N VAL A 171 -0.17 -19.89 1.02
CA VAL A 171 0.82 -18.85 0.73
C VAL A 171 0.20 -17.50 1.06
N TRP A 172 0.83 -16.75 1.96
CA TRP A 172 0.37 -15.42 2.34
C TRP A 172 1.32 -14.31 1.92
N GLY A 173 0.77 -13.13 1.67
CA GLY A 173 1.51 -11.92 1.33
C GLY A 173 0.64 -10.67 1.36
N GLY A 174 1.25 -9.49 1.32
CA GLY A 174 0.55 -8.21 1.13
C GLY A 174 0.01 -7.50 2.39
N ALA A 175 0.12 -8.09 3.58
CA ALA A 175 -0.14 -7.41 4.86
C ALA A 175 0.73 -8.00 5.98
N HIS A 176 1.00 -7.22 7.04
CA HIS A 176 1.81 -7.64 8.19
C HIS A 176 1.05 -8.72 8.99
N LEU A 177 1.72 -9.85 9.25
CA LEU A 177 1.31 -10.90 10.19
C LEU A 177 2.51 -11.14 11.12
N ASP A 178 2.31 -11.05 12.43
CA ASP A 178 3.38 -11.30 13.39
C ASP A 178 3.72 -12.80 13.52
N ALA A 179 4.87 -13.09 14.12
CA ALA A 179 5.40 -14.45 14.19
C ALA A 179 4.54 -15.39 15.05
N ASP A 180 3.92 -14.86 16.11
CA ASP A 180 3.12 -15.64 17.06
C ASP A 180 1.79 -16.02 16.42
N SER A 181 1.10 -15.07 15.79
CA SER A 181 -0.12 -15.31 15.03
C SER A 181 0.11 -16.29 13.88
N ARG A 182 1.25 -16.20 13.21
CA ARG A 182 1.66 -17.15 12.16
C ARG A 182 1.83 -18.56 12.71
N GLU A 183 2.47 -18.69 13.87
CA GLU A 183 2.72 -19.99 14.51
C GLU A 183 1.42 -20.65 14.98
N LEU A 184 0.54 -19.89 15.63
CA LEU A 184 -0.81 -20.31 16.02
C LEU A 184 -1.62 -20.80 14.81
N LEU A 185 -1.65 -20.01 13.73
CA LEU A 185 -2.36 -20.38 12.51
C LEU A 185 -1.80 -21.66 11.90
N ARG A 186 -0.47 -21.80 11.85
CA ARG A 186 0.20 -22.97 11.25
C ARG A 186 0.05 -24.24 12.07
N ASN A 187 0.28 -24.14 13.38
CA ASN A 187 0.49 -25.31 14.23
C ASN A 187 -0.80 -25.77 14.89
N ASP A 188 -1.72 -24.85 15.19
CA ASP A 188 -2.90 -25.15 15.99
C ASP A 188 -4.19 -25.11 15.15
N ILE A 189 -4.35 -24.11 14.29
CA ILE A 189 -5.59 -23.91 13.52
C ILE A 189 -5.57 -24.68 12.19
N LEU A 190 -4.45 -24.63 11.46
CA LEU A 190 -4.29 -25.22 10.13
C LEU A 190 -3.26 -26.37 10.10
N ALA A 191 -3.09 -27.08 11.21
CA ALA A 191 -2.02 -28.09 11.43
C ALA A 191 -1.87 -29.17 10.34
N GLY A 192 -2.91 -29.44 9.53
CA GLY A 192 -2.89 -30.39 8.40
C GLY A 192 -2.44 -29.79 7.06
N THR A 193 -2.11 -28.51 7.03
CA THR A 193 -1.85 -27.68 5.85
C THR A 193 -0.38 -27.28 5.87
N ARG A 194 0.41 -27.70 4.87
CA ARG A 194 1.87 -27.49 4.79
C ARG A 194 2.30 -26.38 3.86
#